data_AF-A0A7K2MDL7-F1
#
_entry.id   AF-A0A7K2MDL7-F1
#
_cell.length_a   1.000
_cell.length_b   1.000
_cell.length_c   1.000
_cell.angle_alpha   90.00
_cell.angle_beta   90.00
_cell.angle_gamma   90.00
#
_symmetry.space_group_name_H-M   'P 1'
#
loop_
_entity.id
_entity.type
_entity.pdbx_description
1 polymer ?
#
loop_
_entity_poly.entity_id
_entity_poly.type
_entity_poly.pdbx_seq_one_letter_code
_entity_poly.pdbx_strand_id
1 'polypeptide(L)'
;MSARLRGIAQQTEQIVMAGAYRTADGREVPLAAAVEAARDGTRMHGPGPVAVPPWTPVTTSIEVTGESSLAAARRLTGPVAVLNFASARNPGGGYLNGAQAQEEALCRASALYTCLLGAREFYDHHRAHRDPFYSDRVIHSPAVPVFRDDHGQLLDEPFTAGFLTAAAPNAGVVLRDAPERAAAL
;
A
#
# COMPACT_ATOMS: atom_id res chain seq x y z
N MET A 1 14.18 -11.42 10.37
CA MET A 1 13.44 -11.50 9.09
C MET A 1 12.76 -12.87 8.96
N SER A 2 11.43 -12.91 8.77
CA SER A 2 10.64 -14.14 8.87
C SER A 2 10.64 -14.97 7.57
N ALA A 3 11.01 -16.25 7.67
CA ALA A 3 10.95 -17.18 6.52
C ALA A 3 9.52 -17.40 6.03
N ARG A 4 8.55 -17.50 6.94
CA ARG A 4 7.12 -17.60 6.60
C ARG A 4 6.66 -16.39 5.78
N LEU A 5 6.99 -15.18 6.22
CA LEU A 5 6.57 -13.96 5.52
C LEU A 5 7.21 -13.83 4.13
N ARG A 6 8.46 -14.29 3.97
CA ARG A 6 9.11 -14.39 2.65
C ARG A 6 8.37 -15.36 1.73
N GLY A 7 7.98 -16.53 2.24
CA GLY A 7 7.20 -17.50 1.46
C GLY A 7 5.86 -16.93 0.99
N ILE A 8 5.15 -16.20 1.86
CA ILE A 8 3.91 -15.52 1.48
C ILE A 8 4.17 -14.46 0.41
N ALA A 9 5.20 -13.63 0.57
CA ALA A 9 5.56 -12.62 -0.41
C ALA A 9 5.86 -13.22 -1.79
N GLN A 10 6.66 -14.30 -1.84
CA GLN A 10 6.96 -15.01 -3.09
C GLN A 10 5.70 -15.61 -3.73
N GLN A 11 4.82 -16.22 -2.94
CA GLN A 11 3.56 -16.76 -3.45
C GLN A 11 2.65 -15.65 -3.98
N THR A 12 2.61 -14.49 -3.32
CA THR A 12 1.85 -13.32 -3.80
C THR A 12 2.36 -12.84 -5.15
N GLU A 13 3.67 -12.74 -5.36
CA GLU A 13 4.23 -12.38 -6.66
C GLU A 13 3.92 -13.40 -7.76
N GLN A 14 3.94 -14.70 -7.43
CA GLN A 14 3.55 -15.76 -8.34
C GLN A 14 2.07 -15.64 -8.75
N ILE A 15 1.19 -15.33 -7.80
CA ILE A 15 -0.25 -15.11 -8.06
C ILE A 15 -0.47 -13.89 -8.96
N VAL A 16 0.21 -12.78 -8.67
CA VAL A 16 0.11 -11.55 -9.47
C VAL A 16 0.64 -11.78 -10.89
N MET A 17 1.76 -12.50 -11.05
CA MET A 17 2.29 -12.89 -12.36
C MET A 17 1.38 -13.85 -13.12
N ALA A 18 0.81 -14.84 -12.44
CA ALA A 18 -0.12 -15.79 -13.07
C ALA A 18 -1.48 -15.15 -13.40
N GLY A 19 -1.81 -14.04 -12.75
CA GLY A 19 -3.09 -13.36 -12.91
C GLY A 19 -4.27 -14.13 -12.32
N ALA A 20 -4.03 -15.11 -11.46
CA ALA A 20 -5.06 -15.89 -10.77
C ALA A 20 -4.48 -16.66 -9.57
N TYR A 21 -5.35 -17.13 -8.68
CA TYR A 21 -5.02 -18.12 -7.65
C TYR A 21 -6.13 -19.16 -7.51
N ARG A 22 -5.86 -20.23 -6.75
CA ARG A 22 -6.87 -21.24 -6.40
C ARG A 22 -7.24 -21.16 -4.93
N THR A 23 -8.53 -21.24 -4.66
CA THR A 23 -9.11 -21.35 -3.32
C THR A 23 -8.93 -22.77 -2.76
N ALA A 24 -9.26 -22.98 -1.49
CA ALA A 24 -9.08 -24.27 -0.83
C ALA A 24 -9.92 -25.39 -1.45
N ASP A 25 -11.07 -25.06 -2.04
CA ASP A 25 -11.96 -25.97 -2.78
C ASP A 25 -11.52 -26.17 -4.25
N GLY A 26 -10.42 -25.56 -4.68
CA GLY A 26 -9.82 -25.72 -6.00
C GLY A 26 -10.39 -24.82 -7.10
N ARG A 27 -11.36 -23.97 -6.78
CA ARG A 27 -11.89 -22.95 -7.71
C ARG A 27 -10.81 -21.94 -8.05
N GLU A 28 -10.76 -21.56 -9.32
CA GLU A 28 -9.84 -20.55 -9.81
C GLU A 28 -10.46 -19.16 -9.67
N VAL A 29 -9.68 -18.22 -9.14
CA VAL A 29 -10.08 -16.82 -8.95
C VAL A 29 -9.21 -15.97 -9.87
N PRO A 30 -9.77 -15.39 -10.96
CA PRO A 30 -9.03 -14.53 -11.86
C PRO A 30 -8.76 -13.16 -11.23
N LEU A 31 -7.54 -12.65 -11.43
CA LEU A 31 -7.07 -11.35 -10.96
C LEU A 31 -6.48 -10.49 -12.07
N ALA A 32 -6.07 -11.08 -13.21
CA ALA A 32 -5.29 -10.42 -14.27
C ALA A 32 -5.86 -9.04 -14.67
N ALA A 33 -7.13 -8.98 -15.05
CA ALA A 33 -7.77 -7.73 -15.46
C ALA A 33 -7.82 -6.67 -14.35
N ALA A 34 -8.05 -7.09 -13.09
CA ALA A 34 -8.07 -6.17 -11.96
C ALA A 34 -6.66 -5.65 -11.61
N VAL A 35 -5.65 -6.51 -11.73
CA VAL A 35 -4.24 -6.14 -11.55
C VAL A 35 -3.80 -5.16 -12.63
N GLU A 36 -4.11 -5.42 -13.89
CA GLU A 36 -3.80 -4.53 -15.02
C GLU A 36 -4.49 -3.18 -14.85
N ALA A 37 -5.80 -3.17 -14.58
CA ALA A 37 -6.55 -1.93 -14.35
C ALA A 37 -6.00 -1.12 -13.17
N ALA A 38 -5.59 -1.79 -12.08
CA ALA A 38 -4.99 -1.12 -10.92
C ALA A 38 -3.66 -0.46 -11.30
N ARG A 39 -2.79 -1.16 -12.02
CA ARG A 39 -1.49 -0.64 -12.50
C ARG A 39 -1.67 0.53 -13.47
N ASP A 40 -2.57 0.38 -14.43
CA ASP A 40 -2.85 1.40 -15.45
C ASP A 40 -3.55 2.62 -14.86
N GLY A 41 -4.25 2.45 -13.74
CA GLY A 41 -4.87 3.53 -12.96
C GLY A 41 -3.91 4.21 -11.98
N THR A 42 -2.73 3.65 -11.69
CA THR A 42 -1.80 4.21 -10.71
C THR A 42 -1.23 5.54 -11.18
N ARG A 43 -1.35 6.59 -10.36
CA ARG A 43 -0.83 7.93 -10.66
C ARG A 43 -0.07 8.49 -9.46
N MET A 44 0.96 9.29 -9.74
CA MET A 44 1.63 10.08 -8.72
C MET A 44 1.06 11.50 -8.70
N HIS A 45 0.83 12.02 -7.50
CA HIS A 45 0.40 13.39 -7.22
C HIS A 45 1.43 14.08 -6.32
N GLY A 46 1.38 15.41 -6.27
CA GLY A 46 2.34 16.23 -5.52
C GLY A 46 3.65 16.51 -6.28
N PRO A 47 4.61 17.22 -5.66
CA PRO A 47 4.56 17.75 -4.29
C PRO A 47 3.81 19.08 -4.20
N GLY A 48 3.40 19.66 -5.34
CA GLY A 48 2.51 20.81 -5.35
C GLY A 48 1.09 20.46 -4.89
N PRO A 49 0.28 21.46 -4.53
CA PRO A 49 -1.11 21.24 -4.12
C PRO A 49 -1.91 20.46 -5.17
N VAL A 50 -2.74 19.52 -4.70
CA VAL A 50 -3.68 18.77 -5.54
C VAL A 50 -5.00 19.54 -5.60
N ALA A 51 -5.58 19.66 -6.79
CA ALA A 51 -6.89 20.28 -6.96
C ALA A 51 -7.96 19.47 -6.23
N VAL A 52 -8.72 20.12 -5.35
CA VAL A 52 -9.82 19.52 -4.61
C VAL A 52 -11.12 19.82 -5.36
N PRO A 53 -11.84 18.80 -5.87
CA PRO A 53 -13.12 19.03 -6.52
C PRO A 53 -14.17 19.55 -5.50
N PRO A 54 -15.20 20.27 -5.95
CA PRO A 54 -16.34 20.60 -5.10
C PRO A 54 -16.93 19.33 -4.48
N TRP A 55 -17.22 19.39 -3.18
CA TRP A 55 -17.81 18.28 -2.42
C TRP A 55 -18.99 18.78 -1.61
N THR A 56 -19.95 17.88 -1.38
CA THR A 56 -21.10 18.14 -0.51
C THR A 56 -20.77 17.65 0.89
N PRO A 57 -20.90 18.50 1.92
CA PRO A 57 -20.73 18.06 3.29
C PRO A 57 -21.66 16.92 3.67
N VAL A 58 -21.10 15.93 4.36
CA VAL A 58 -21.82 14.79 4.91
C VAL A 58 -21.47 14.66 6.38
N THR A 59 -22.35 14.04 7.17
CA THR A 59 -22.02 13.67 8.54
C THR A 59 -20.97 12.55 8.52
N THR A 60 -19.75 12.84 9.00
CA THR A 60 -18.66 11.87 9.07
C THR A 60 -18.73 11.08 10.38
N SER A 61 -18.78 9.76 10.28
CA SER A 61 -18.55 8.87 11.43
C SER A 61 -17.05 8.58 11.57
N ILE A 62 -16.53 8.63 12.79
CA ILE A 62 -15.12 8.36 13.08
C ILE A 62 -15.06 7.22 14.10
N GLU A 63 -14.31 6.18 13.76
CA GLU A 63 -14.09 4.99 14.60
C GLU A 63 -12.59 4.77 14.81
N VAL A 64 -12.21 4.33 16.01
CA VAL A 64 -10.86 3.84 16.32
C VAL A 64 -10.98 2.39 16.74
N THR A 65 -10.34 1.49 15.99
CA THR A 65 -10.45 0.03 16.20
C THR A 65 -9.07 -0.60 16.29
N GLY A 66 -9.02 -1.85 16.77
CA GLY A 66 -7.81 -2.69 16.75
C GLY A 66 -7.61 -3.47 15.46
N GLU A 67 -8.34 -3.13 14.39
CA GLU A 67 -8.29 -3.84 13.11
C GLU A 67 -6.99 -3.55 12.36
N SER A 68 -6.60 -4.48 11.49
CA SER A 68 -5.64 -4.14 10.43
C SER A 68 -6.31 -3.21 9.41
N SER A 69 -5.49 -2.52 8.61
CA SER A 69 -6.01 -1.65 7.54
C SER A 69 -6.86 -2.42 6.52
N LEU A 70 -6.54 -3.69 6.23
CA LEU A 70 -7.30 -4.50 5.27
C LEU A 70 -8.55 -5.14 5.89
N ALA A 71 -8.52 -5.49 7.17
CA ALA A 71 -9.73 -5.93 7.88
C ALA A 71 -10.77 -4.81 7.92
N ALA A 72 -10.35 -3.59 8.26
CA ALA A 72 -11.23 -2.41 8.21
C ALA A 72 -11.72 -2.14 6.78
N ALA A 73 -10.82 -2.20 5.78
CA ALA A 73 -11.21 -1.98 4.38
C ALA A 73 -12.22 -3.01 3.85
N ARG A 74 -12.13 -4.26 4.31
CA ARG A 74 -13.08 -5.32 3.96
C ARG A 74 -14.43 -5.17 4.66
N ARG A 75 -14.43 -4.67 5.91
CA ARG A 75 -15.65 -4.41 6.69
C ARG A 75 -16.45 -3.24 6.12
N LEU A 76 -15.76 -2.19 5.68
CA LEU A 76 -16.39 -0.99 5.11
C LEU A 76 -16.99 -1.30 3.73
N THR A 77 -18.13 -0.67 3.43
CA THR A 77 -18.84 -0.84 2.16
C THR A 77 -18.64 0.38 1.26
N GLY A 78 -18.67 0.16 -0.06
CA GLY A 78 -18.47 1.22 -1.06
C GLY A 78 -17.00 1.48 -1.38
N PRO A 79 -16.68 2.62 -2.02
CA PRO A 79 -15.30 2.98 -2.37
C PRO A 79 -14.48 3.26 -1.11
N VAL A 80 -13.51 2.39 -0.82
CA VAL A 80 -12.60 2.53 0.31
C VAL A 80 -11.21 2.91 -0.18
N ALA A 81 -10.56 3.85 0.50
CA ALA A 81 -9.14 4.16 0.32
C ALA A 81 -8.37 3.88 1.62
N VAL A 82 -7.22 3.22 1.50
CA VAL A 82 -6.31 2.87 2.59
C VAL A 82 -5.03 3.70 2.47
N LEU A 83 -4.62 4.35 3.54
CA LEU A 83 -3.31 4.99 3.61
C LEU A 83 -2.23 3.92 3.85
N ASN A 84 -1.31 3.76 2.90
CA ASN A 84 -0.10 2.96 3.03
C ASN A 84 1.01 3.81 3.67
N PHE A 85 1.55 3.35 4.80
CA PHE A 85 2.65 3.97 5.55
C PHE A 85 3.97 3.65 4.86
N ALA A 86 4.22 4.35 3.77
CA ALA A 86 5.17 3.94 2.77
C ALA A 86 6.63 4.11 3.20
N SER A 87 7.48 3.20 2.76
CA SER A 87 8.89 3.48 2.58
C SER A 87 9.08 4.50 1.46
N ALA A 88 9.79 5.59 1.75
CA ALA A 88 10.17 6.57 0.73
C ALA A 88 11.08 5.97 -0.36
N ARG A 89 11.83 4.90 -0.06
CA ARG A 89 12.96 4.46 -0.90
C ARG A 89 12.80 3.08 -1.53
N ASN A 90 11.93 2.24 -0.99
CA ASN A 90 11.77 0.86 -1.43
C ASN A 90 10.29 0.55 -1.64
N PRO A 91 9.84 0.25 -2.87
CA PRO A 91 8.47 -0.18 -3.12
C PRO A 91 8.11 -1.38 -2.24
N GLY A 92 7.05 -1.27 -1.44
CA GLY A 92 6.64 -2.33 -0.51
C GLY A 92 7.63 -2.56 0.64
N GLY A 93 8.48 -1.59 0.95
CA GLY A 93 9.42 -1.66 2.06
C GLY A 93 10.33 -2.89 1.99
N GLY A 94 10.31 -3.70 3.04
CA GLY A 94 11.09 -4.94 3.13
C GLY A 94 10.29 -6.22 2.85
N TYR A 95 9.12 -6.16 2.19
CA TYR A 95 8.16 -7.28 2.21
C TYR A 95 8.71 -8.57 1.59
N LEU A 96 9.46 -8.48 0.48
CA LEU A 96 10.14 -9.63 -0.15
C LEU A 96 11.15 -10.31 0.77
N ASN A 97 11.74 -9.55 1.69
CA ASN A 97 12.73 -10.04 2.65
C ASN A 97 12.09 -10.54 3.96
N GLY A 98 10.76 -10.46 4.07
CA GLY A 98 9.99 -10.93 5.23
C GLY A 98 10.03 -9.96 6.40
N ALA A 99 10.12 -8.64 6.11
CA ALA A 99 9.88 -7.60 7.09
C ALA A 99 8.40 -7.53 7.47
N GLN A 100 8.13 -6.97 8.65
CA GLN A 100 6.78 -6.85 9.20
C GLN A 100 6.55 -5.42 9.66
N ALA A 101 5.89 -4.65 8.81
CA ALA A 101 5.16 -3.44 9.15
C ALA A 101 3.91 -3.39 8.25
N GLN A 102 3.17 -2.28 8.33
CA GLN A 102 1.89 -2.12 7.65
C GLN A 102 2.05 -2.20 6.13
N GLU A 103 2.98 -1.46 5.53
CA GLU A 103 3.25 -1.51 4.08
C GLU A 103 3.53 -2.94 3.60
N GLU A 104 4.35 -3.70 4.32
CA GLU A 104 4.67 -5.08 3.93
C GLU A 104 3.47 -6.02 4.06
N ALA A 105 2.57 -5.77 5.02
CA ALA A 105 1.32 -6.52 5.15
C ALA A 105 0.39 -6.23 3.96
N LEU A 106 0.24 -4.96 3.59
CA LEU A 106 -0.54 -4.55 2.40
C LEU A 106 0.01 -5.22 1.13
N CYS A 107 1.32 -5.19 0.93
CA CYS A 107 1.96 -5.79 -0.24
C CYS A 107 1.87 -7.31 -0.26
N ARG A 108 1.89 -7.99 0.89
CA ARG A 108 1.70 -9.45 0.93
C ARG A 108 0.26 -9.87 0.61
N ALA A 109 -0.73 -9.05 0.94
CA ALA A 109 -2.13 -9.42 0.85
C ALA A 109 -2.85 -8.91 -0.41
N SER A 110 -2.17 -8.11 -1.24
CA SER A 110 -2.77 -7.46 -2.41
C SER A 110 -1.79 -7.35 -3.57
N ALA A 111 -2.26 -6.82 -4.70
CA ALA A 111 -1.41 -6.48 -5.85
C ALA A 111 -0.76 -5.08 -5.72
N LEU A 112 -0.68 -4.49 -4.52
CA LEU A 112 -0.17 -3.13 -4.35
C LEU A 112 1.28 -3.01 -4.84
N TYR A 113 2.13 -4.02 -4.58
CA TYR A 113 3.54 -3.95 -4.95
C TYR A 113 3.76 -3.73 -6.44
N THR A 114 3.03 -4.41 -7.33
CA THR A 114 3.18 -4.19 -8.78
C THR A 114 2.72 -2.79 -9.22
N CYS A 115 1.81 -2.15 -8.48
CA CYS A 115 1.42 -0.76 -8.72
C CYS A 115 2.57 0.19 -8.33
N LEU A 116 3.18 -0.06 -7.17
CA LEU A 116 4.31 0.73 -6.66
C LEU A 116 5.55 0.64 -7.55
N LEU A 117 5.82 -0.52 -8.16
CA LEU A 117 6.91 -0.69 -9.13
C LEU A 117 6.80 0.22 -10.37
N GLY A 118 5.56 0.58 -10.75
CA GLY A 118 5.30 1.50 -11.86
C GLY A 118 5.60 2.97 -11.50
N ALA A 119 5.49 3.33 -10.22
CA ALA A 119 5.67 4.70 -9.73
C ALA A 119 7.13 5.03 -9.39
N ARG A 120 8.06 4.76 -10.32
CA ARG A 120 9.51 4.88 -10.09
C ARG A 120 9.95 6.28 -9.65
N GLU A 121 9.33 7.31 -10.22
CA GLU A 121 9.68 8.72 -9.95
C GLU A 121 9.62 9.05 -8.45
N PHE A 122 8.65 8.51 -7.71
CA PHE A 122 8.53 8.67 -6.26
C PHE A 122 9.82 8.20 -5.57
N TYR A 123 10.21 6.94 -5.81
CA TYR A 123 11.34 6.31 -5.13
C TYR A 123 12.68 6.87 -5.59
N ASP A 124 12.82 7.16 -6.88
CA ASP A 124 14.05 7.71 -7.44
C ASP A 124 14.32 9.12 -6.90
N HIS A 125 13.27 9.93 -6.72
CA HIS A 125 13.37 11.24 -6.07
C HIS A 125 13.93 11.11 -4.64
N HIS A 126 13.36 10.25 -3.79
CA HIS A 126 13.81 10.08 -2.39
C HIS A 126 15.15 9.37 -2.24
N ARG A 127 15.58 8.58 -3.23
CA ARG A 127 16.95 8.02 -3.27
C ARG A 127 17.98 9.09 -3.59
N ALA A 128 17.66 10.01 -4.50
CA ALA A 128 18.52 11.12 -4.89
C ALA A 128 18.54 12.24 -3.83
N HIS A 129 17.41 12.54 -3.20
CA HIS A 129 17.25 13.60 -2.20
C HIS A 129 17.13 12.99 -0.81
N ARG A 130 18.27 12.83 -0.14
CA ARG A 130 18.34 12.22 1.19
C ARG A 130 17.97 13.21 2.30
N ASP A 131 16.70 13.54 2.38
CA ASP A 131 16.12 14.31 3.49
C ASP A 131 15.16 13.41 4.31
N PRO A 132 15.28 13.34 5.65
CA PRO A 132 14.39 12.53 6.48
C PRO A 132 12.93 13.03 6.54
N PHE A 133 12.63 14.23 6.07
CA PHE A 133 11.25 14.72 5.92
C PHE A 133 10.56 14.20 4.65
N TYR A 134 11.34 13.62 3.72
CA TYR A 134 10.85 13.16 2.43
C TYR A 134 10.13 14.28 1.65
N SER A 135 8.91 14.04 1.14
CA SER A 135 8.17 15.02 0.32
C SER A 135 6.67 14.73 0.33
N ASP A 136 5.86 15.71 -0.03
CA ASP A 136 4.39 15.61 -0.19
C ASP A 136 3.93 14.87 -1.46
N ARG A 137 4.74 13.93 -1.95
CA ARG A 137 4.39 13.08 -3.09
C ARG A 137 3.51 11.95 -2.60
N VAL A 138 2.47 11.64 -3.36
CA VAL A 138 1.52 10.56 -3.05
C VAL A 138 1.30 9.71 -4.29
N ILE A 139 1.43 8.39 -4.17
CA ILE A 139 1.01 7.46 -5.22
C ILE A 139 -0.43 7.03 -4.91
N HIS A 140 -1.35 7.27 -5.84
CA HIS A 140 -2.73 6.81 -5.77
C HIS A 140 -2.90 5.57 -6.68
N SER A 141 -3.34 4.45 -6.10
CA SER A 141 -3.67 3.21 -6.82
C SER A 141 -5.14 2.85 -6.54
N PRO A 142 -6.07 3.06 -7.48
CA PRO A 142 -7.50 3.28 -7.16
C PRO A 142 -8.32 2.03 -6.79
N ALA A 143 -7.96 0.86 -7.31
CA ALA A 143 -8.78 -0.36 -7.18
C ALA A 143 -7.89 -1.61 -7.15
N VAL A 144 -6.93 -1.64 -6.23
CA VAL A 144 -5.98 -2.74 -6.12
C VAL A 144 -6.69 -3.98 -5.54
N PRO A 145 -6.61 -5.15 -6.20
CA PRO A 145 -7.20 -6.37 -5.67
C PRO A 145 -6.46 -6.84 -4.41
N VAL A 146 -7.24 -7.11 -3.36
CA VAL A 146 -6.85 -7.71 -2.08
C VAL A 146 -7.40 -9.11 -2.04
N PHE A 147 -6.51 -10.08 -1.84
CA PHE A 147 -6.82 -11.51 -1.99
C PHE A 147 -6.26 -12.36 -0.86
N ARG A 148 -5.75 -11.75 0.23
CA ARG A 148 -5.45 -12.46 1.48
C ARG A 148 -6.00 -11.75 2.70
N ASP A 149 -6.20 -12.52 3.76
CA ASP A 149 -6.44 -12.03 5.12
C ASP A 149 -5.13 -11.79 5.91
N ASP A 150 -5.29 -11.31 7.15
CA ASP A 150 -4.16 -11.03 8.07
C ASP A 150 -3.39 -12.28 8.51
N HIS A 151 -3.98 -13.47 8.33
CA HIS A 151 -3.33 -14.76 8.60
C HIS A 151 -2.55 -15.27 7.38
N GLY A 152 -2.64 -14.57 6.25
CA GLY A 152 -2.01 -14.90 4.97
C GLY A 152 -2.80 -15.93 4.15
N GLN A 153 -4.03 -16.27 4.55
CA GLN A 153 -4.89 -17.18 3.80
C GLN A 153 -5.48 -16.48 2.59
N LEU A 154 -5.61 -17.20 1.48
CA LEU A 154 -6.25 -16.69 0.27
C LEU A 154 -7.76 -16.56 0.50
N LEU A 155 -8.34 -15.47 0.03
CA LEU A 155 -9.77 -15.22 0.16
C LEU A 155 -10.56 -16.00 -0.90
N ASP A 156 -11.74 -16.49 -0.56
CA ASP A 156 -12.64 -17.08 -1.56
C ASP A 156 -13.20 -16.04 -2.53
N GLU A 157 -13.40 -14.83 -2.03
CA GLU A 157 -13.88 -13.66 -2.76
C GLU A 157 -12.91 -12.50 -2.49
N PRO A 158 -12.06 -12.14 -3.47
CA PRO A 158 -11.21 -10.97 -3.35
C PRO A 158 -12.06 -9.71 -3.41
N PHE A 159 -11.56 -8.63 -2.82
CA PHE A 159 -12.17 -7.31 -2.90
C PHE A 159 -11.16 -6.30 -3.41
N THR A 160 -11.60 -5.11 -3.80
CA THR A 160 -10.71 -4.03 -4.22
C THR A 160 -10.68 -2.91 -3.20
N ALA A 161 -9.51 -2.33 -2.99
CA ALA A 161 -9.35 -1.09 -2.23
C ALA A 161 -8.47 -0.10 -2.98
N GLY A 162 -8.76 1.19 -2.83
CA GLY A 162 -7.83 2.25 -3.19
C GLY A 162 -6.68 2.32 -2.19
N PHE A 163 -5.49 2.68 -2.66
CA PHE A 163 -4.33 2.93 -1.81
C PHE A 163 -3.75 4.32 -2.08
N LEU A 164 -3.52 5.06 -1.00
CA LEU A 164 -2.73 6.29 -0.99
C LEU A 164 -1.39 5.96 -0.35
N THR A 165 -0.31 5.99 -1.10
CA THR A 165 1.04 5.68 -0.62
C THR A 165 1.80 6.97 -0.42
N ALA A 166 2.10 7.28 0.85
CA ALA A 166 2.82 8.47 1.26
C ALA A 166 3.84 8.12 2.35
N ALA A 167 5.03 8.71 2.28
CA ALA A 167 6.08 8.46 3.25
C ALA A 167 6.04 9.52 4.35
N ALA A 168 5.76 9.09 5.58
CA ALA A 168 5.82 9.96 6.75
C ALA A 168 7.28 10.38 7.04
N PRO A 169 7.51 11.59 7.61
CA PRO A 169 8.84 11.98 8.08
C PRO A 169 9.45 10.92 8.98
N ASN A 170 10.74 10.64 8.78
CA ASN A 170 11.48 9.74 9.65
C ASN A 170 11.91 10.48 10.93
N ALA A 171 10.97 10.65 11.86
CA ALA A 171 11.19 11.36 13.12
C ALA A 171 12.41 10.84 13.90
N GLY A 172 12.67 9.53 13.90
CA GLY A 172 13.84 8.96 14.56
C GLY A 172 15.18 9.39 13.94
N VAL A 173 15.21 9.64 12.63
CA VAL A 173 16.38 10.23 11.96
C VAL A 173 16.45 11.72 12.23
N VAL A 174 15.33 12.45 12.14
CA VAL A 174 15.29 13.90 12.43
C VAL A 174 15.79 14.19 13.84
N LEU A 175 15.24 13.54 14.86
CA LEU A 175 15.60 13.77 16.26
C LEU A 175 17.05 13.43 16.59
N ARG A 176 17.66 12.50 15.85
CA ARG A 176 19.04 12.06 16.08
C ARG A 176 20.06 12.89 15.31
N ASP A 177 19.79 13.12 14.01
CA ASP A 177 20.78 13.66 13.07
C ASP A 177 20.55 15.14 12.74
N ALA A 178 19.36 15.68 13.03
CA ALA A 178 18.99 17.08 12.81
C ALA A 178 18.00 17.61 13.88
N PRO A 179 18.33 17.54 15.18
CA PRO A 179 17.44 17.90 16.28
C PRO A 179 16.95 19.36 16.22
N GLU A 180 17.72 20.26 15.59
CA GLU A 180 17.32 21.65 15.35
C GLU A 180 16.10 21.77 14.41
N ARG A 181 15.83 20.75 13.60
CA ARG A 181 14.66 20.67 12.70
C ARG A 181 13.46 19.98 13.35
N ALA A 182 13.56 19.50 14.59
CA ALA A 182 12.50 18.73 15.24
C ALA A 182 11.16 19.48 15.36
N ALA A 183 11.20 20.82 15.42
CA ALA A 183 9.99 21.66 15.46
C ALA A 183 9.16 21.63 14.16
N ALA A 184 9.70 21.08 13.07
CA ALA A 184 9.02 20.96 11.78
C ALA A 184 8.37 19.57 11.55
N LEU A 185 8.46 18.65 12.53
CA LEU A 185 7.84 17.31 12.46
C LEU A 185 6.32 17.35 12.57
#